data_AF-A0A432V3Z4-F1
#
_entry.id   AF-A0A432V3Z4-F1
#
_cell.length_a   1.000
_cell.length_b   1.000
_cell.length_c   1.000
_cell.angle_alpha   90.00
_cell.angle_beta   90.00
_cell.angle_gamma   90.00
#
_symmetry.space_group_name_H-M   'P 1'
#
loop_
_entity.id
_entity.type
_entity.pdbx_description
1 polymer ?
#
loop_
_entity_poly.entity_id
_entity_poly.type
_entity_poly.pdbx_seq_one_letter_code
_entity_poly.pdbx_strand_id
1 'polypeptide(L)'
;MNVVVFDTAIGSPNLGDQIIMEAVRTEITALFPEAFLFNVPTHGEIGKHGRRLLRKADHIFAGGTNLLFSHWSRKRQWKLRLRDLIASDRKLVLLGTGWTDYQSPPDWRARFAYDRLLSRRALHSLRDSYSVRQLQSCGRERVVNTGCPTLWQLGDLGPTHVSDRPETVVTTVTDYRKAPGHDRAMLEILKTRYKRVLIWIQGAGDLQYVRELDISGLEMVNPSLGAFDNVLSANPPVDFVGTRLHAGIRALQKKRRALILSVDNRAREMARDFDLPVIERGNMDALEQHLDNWPRLAIKLPEKEIAAWRGQFARTSQGATE
;
A
#
# COMPACT_ATOMS: atom_id res chain seq x y z
N MET A 1 -5.32 26.76 6.94
CA MET A 1 -4.21 25.94 6.40
C MET A 1 -4.74 24.99 5.34
N ASN A 2 -4.05 24.87 4.21
CA ASN A 2 -4.40 24.02 3.08
C ASN A 2 -3.40 22.88 2.92
N VAL A 3 -3.89 21.65 2.98
CA VAL A 3 -3.08 20.44 2.75
C VAL A 3 -3.53 19.79 1.44
N VAL A 4 -2.59 19.49 0.56
CA VAL A 4 -2.87 18.76 -0.69
C VAL A 4 -2.28 17.37 -0.61
N VAL A 5 -3.09 16.35 -0.91
CA VAL A 5 -2.66 14.96 -0.99
C VAL A 5 -2.76 14.48 -2.44
N PHE A 6 -1.69 13.86 -2.93
CA PHE A 6 -1.72 13.06 -4.14
C PHE A 6 -2.44 11.74 -3.84
N ASP A 7 -3.70 11.66 -4.27
CA ASP A 7 -4.57 10.52 -4.04
C ASP A 7 -4.46 9.51 -5.18
N THR A 8 -4.00 8.32 -4.82
CA THR A 8 -3.70 7.26 -5.77
C THR A 8 -4.92 6.43 -6.10
N ALA A 9 -5.98 6.48 -5.29
CA ALA A 9 -7.23 5.80 -5.56
C ALA A 9 -8.01 6.50 -6.69
N ILE A 10 -7.81 7.81 -6.90
CA ILE A 10 -8.47 8.54 -7.99
C ILE A 10 -7.96 8.04 -9.34
N GLY A 11 -8.84 7.32 -10.06
CA GLY A 11 -8.55 6.75 -11.38
C GLY A 11 -7.73 5.46 -11.35
N SER A 12 -7.60 4.81 -10.19
CA SER A 12 -6.97 3.49 -10.09
C SER A 12 -7.97 2.36 -10.34
N PRO A 13 -7.61 1.32 -11.12
CA PRO A 13 -8.40 0.10 -11.26
C PRO A 13 -8.19 -0.89 -10.10
N ASN A 14 -7.45 -0.52 -9.05
CA ASN A 14 -7.05 -1.39 -7.96
C ASN A 14 -7.60 -0.86 -6.62
N LEU A 15 -8.54 -1.60 -6.02
CA LEU A 15 -9.15 -1.23 -4.74
C LEU A 15 -8.15 -1.22 -3.57
N GLY A 16 -6.98 -1.85 -3.73
CA GLY A 16 -5.89 -1.75 -2.74
C GLY A 16 -5.38 -0.32 -2.53
N ASP A 17 -5.48 0.55 -3.54
CA ASP A 17 -5.13 1.95 -3.39
C ASP A 17 -6.15 2.71 -2.49
N GLN A 18 -7.39 2.23 -2.37
CA GLN A 18 -8.36 2.82 -1.43
C GLN A 18 -7.95 2.53 0.02
N ILE A 19 -7.55 1.29 0.33
CA ILE A 19 -7.05 0.90 1.66
C ILE A 19 -5.85 1.76 2.05
N ILE A 20 -4.93 1.97 1.10
CA ILE A 20 -3.76 2.83 1.29
C ILE A 20 -4.17 4.27 1.59
N MET A 21 -5.06 4.83 0.77
CA MET A 21 -5.45 6.22 0.89
C MET A 21 -6.34 6.50 2.11
N GLU A 22 -7.09 5.51 2.61
CA GLU A 22 -7.72 5.58 3.93
C GLU A 22 -6.66 5.80 5.02
N ALA A 23 -5.63 4.95 5.08
CA ALA A 23 -4.58 5.07 6.09
C ALA A 23 -3.80 6.40 5.97
N VAL A 24 -3.48 6.82 4.74
CA VAL A 24 -2.85 8.13 4.49
C VAL A 24 -3.72 9.28 5.01
N ARG A 25 -5.02 9.27 4.70
CA ARG A 25 -5.93 10.33 5.16
C ARG A 25 -6.05 10.37 6.67
N THR A 26 -6.18 9.21 7.32
CA THR A 26 -6.19 9.13 8.80
C THR A 26 -4.97 9.81 9.41
N GLU A 27 -3.78 9.51 8.91
CA GLU A 27 -2.54 10.11 9.41
C GLU A 27 -2.47 11.63 9.15
N ILE A 28 -2.82 12.07 7.94
CA ILE A 28 -2.78 13.49 7.60
C ILE A 28 -3.81 14.30 8.41
N THR A 29 -5.02 13.79 8.60
CA THR A 29 -6.03 14.44 9.43
C THR A 29 -5.61 14.49 10.91
N ALA A 30 -4.96 13.45 11.43
CA ALA A 30 -4.42 13.47 12.79
C ALA A 30 -3.31 14.52 12.97
N LEU A 31 -2.46 14.72 11.96
CA LEU A 31 -1.42 15.76 11.98
C LEU A 31 -1.98 17.17 11.83
N PHE A 32 -3.09 17.31 11.10
CA PHE A 32 -3.64 18.60 10.69
C PHE A 32 -5.17 18.62 10.82
N PRO A 33 -5.72 18.58 12.05
CA PRO A 33 -7.16 18.44 12.27
C PRO A 33 -7.98 19.60 11.70
N GLU A 34 -7.43 20.81 11.73
CA GLU A 34 -8.08 22.04 11.24
C GLU A 34 -7.72 22.38 9.78
N ALA A 35 -7.00 21.51 9.07
CA ALA A 35 -6.66 21.76 7.68
C ALA A 35 -7.82 21.48 6.73
N PHE A 36 -7.96 22.33 5.73
CA PHE A 36 -8.75 21.96 4.55
C PHE A 36 -7.92 20.98 3.69
N LEU A 37 -8.43 19.76 3.53
CA LEU A 37 -7.78 18.70 2.77
C LEU A 37 -8.27 18.69 1.31
N PHE A 38 -7.34 18.86 0.38
CA PHE A 38 -7.57 18.73 -1.05
C PHE A 38 -6.90 17.48 -1.61
N ASN A 39 -7.53 16.84 -2.60
CA ASN A 39 -6.97 15.70 -3.30
C ASN A 39 -6.64 16.04 -4.75
N VAL A 40 -5.49 15.58 -5.25
CA VAL A 40 -5.13 15.61 -6.67
C VAL A 40 -4.80 14.20 -7.15
N PRO A 41 -5.22 13.81 -8.36
CA PRO A 41 -4.99 12.46 -8.85
C PRO A 41 -3.52 12.20 -9.18
N THR A 42 -3.08 10.95 -9.07
CA THR A 42 -1.79 10.49 -9.61
C THR A 42 -1.92 9.83 -10.98
N HIS A 43 -3.00 9.07 -11.19
CA HIS A 43 -3.26 8.29 -12.41
C HIS A 43 -3.85 9.11 -13.58
N GLY A 44 -4.31 10.32 -13.27
CA GLY A 44 -4.84 11.31 -14.21
C GLY A 44 -3.94 12.54 -14.32
N GLU A 45 -4.22 13.38 -15.31
CA GLU A 45 -3.51 14.66 -15.47
C GLU A 45 -4.03 15.71 -14.49
N ILE A 46 -3.13 16.54 -13.97
CA ILE A 46 -3.50 17.64 -13.07
C ILE A 46 -3.97 18.84 -13.90
N GLY A 47 -5.24 19.19 -13.72
CA GLY A 47 -5.88 20.34 -14.36
C GLY A 47 -5.37 21.69 -13.81
N LYS A 48 -5.86 22.79 -14.41
CA LYS A 48 -5.52 24.17 -13.97
C LYS A 48 -5.89 24.43 -12.50
N HIS A 49 -7.01 23.89 -12.04
CA HIS A 49 -7.46 24.01 -10.65
C HIS A 49 -6.53 23.25 -9.70
N GLY A 50 -6.23 21.97 -9.96
CA GLY A 50 -5.30 21.19 -9.15
C GLY A 50 -3.91 21.84 -9.01
N ARG A 51 -3.36 22.39 -10.11
CA ARG A 51 -2.10 23.17 -10.05
C ARG A 51 -2.22 24.48 -9.26
N ARG A 52 -3.41 25.08 -9.15
CA ARG A 52 -3.64 26.25 -8.30
C ARG A 52 -3.63 25.84 -6.83
N LEU A 53 -4.24 24.69 -6.50
CA LEU A 53 -4.22 24.12 -5.16
C LEU A 53 -2.78 23.79 -4.74
N LEU A 54 -2.00 23.11 -5.58
CA LEU A 54 -0.58 22.81 -5.29
C LEU A 54 0.24 24.06 -4.95
N ARG A 55 0.07 25.15 -5.73
CA ARG A 55 0.79 26.41 -5.47
C ARG A 55 0.41 27.06 -4.15
N LYS A 56 -0.88 27.02 -3.80
CA LYS A 56 -1.44 27.62 -2.58
C LYS A 56 -1.35 26.71 -1.34
N ALA A 57 -0.84 25.49 -1.50
CA ALA A 57 -0.74 24.53 -0.40
C ALA A 57 0.37 24.94 0.57
N ASP A 58 0.06 24.78 1.85
CA ASP A 58 1.04 24.88 2.94
C ASP A 58 1.86 23.59 3.01
N HIS A 59 1.18 22.45 2.86
CA HIS A 59 1.80 21.13 2.78
C HIS A 59 1.27 20.32 1.59
N ILE A 60 2.17 19.56 0.97
CA ILE A 60 1.85 18.64 -0.12
C ILE A 60 2.37 17.26 0.25
N PHE A 61 1.52 16.25 0.21
CA PHE A 61 1.88 14.86 0.51
C PHE A 61 1.63 13.94 -0.67
N ALA A 62 2.48 12.94 -0.84
CA ALA A 62 2.17 11.76 -1.66
C ALA A 62 2.40 10.50 -0.84
N GLY A 63 1.39 9.63 -0.80
CA GLY A 63 1.30 8.56 0.19
C GLY A 63 1.17 7.15 -0.38
N GLY A 64 1.86 6.20 0.26
CA GLY A 64 1.42 4.83 0.47
C GLY A 64 1.46 3.83 -0.70
N THR A 65 1.79 4.26 -1.92
CA THR A 65 1.84 3.36 -3.10
C THR A 65 3.18 3.40 -3.86
N ASN A 66 3.25 2.66 -4.97
CA ASN A 66 4.39 2.48 -5.87
C ASN A 66 4.69 3.70 -6.77
N LEU A 67 4.73 4.90 -6.19
CA LEU A 67 4.91 6.13 -6.97
C LEU A 67 6.33 6.34 -7.51
N LEU A 68 7.34 5.69 -6.93
CA LEU A 68 8.74 5.91 -7.30
C LEU A 68 9.23 4.90 -8.34
N PHE A 69 10.06 5.34 -9.30
CA PHE A 69 10.57 4.55 -10.42
C PHE A 69 11.90 5.15 -10.94
N SER A 70 12.75 4.30 -11.49
CA SER A 70 14.08 4.67 -11.97
C SER A 70 14.05 5.32 -13.34
N HIS A 71 13.08 4.94 -14.18
CA HIS A 71 12.97 5.41 -15.56
C HIS A 71 11.75 6.30 -15.74
N TRP A 72 11.95 7.62 -15.74
CA TRP A 72 10.85 8.60 -15.78
C TRP A 72 10.02 8.57 -17.06
N SER A 73 10.53 7.97 -18.15
CA SER A 73 9.75 7.74 -19.37
C SER A 73 8.76 6.57 -19.27
N ARG A 74 8.98 5.62 -18.35
CA ARG A 74 8.17 4.39 -18.21
C ARG A 74 7.06 4.53 -17.16
N LYS A 75 6.73 5.75 -16.77
CA LYS A 75 5.70 6.00 -15.77
C LYS A 75 4.32 5.55 -16.21
N ARG A 76 3.66 4.82 -15.32
CA ARG A 76 2.25 4.47 -15.49
C ARG A 76 1.34 5.08 -14.43
N GLN A 77 1.84 5.22 -13.19
CA GLN A 77 1.00 5.60 -12.04
C GLN A 77 1.08 7.07 -11.61
N TRP A 78 2.17 7.78 -11.93
CA TRP A 78 2.36 9.19 -11.50
C TRP A 78 2.53 10.14 -12.68
N LYS A 79 1.41 10.55 -13.28
CA LYS A 79 1.37 11.36 -14.51
C LYS A 79 1.63 12.85 -14.23
N LEU A 80 2.89 13.17 -13.94
CA LEU A 80 3.35 14.55 -13.73
C LEU A 80 3.94 15.15 -15.01
N ARG A 81 3.49 16.36 -15.35
CA ARG A 81 4.07 17.23 -16.37
C ARG A 81 5.01 18.24 -15.72
N LEU A 82 5.85 18.90 -16.52
CA LEU A 82 6.78 19.92 -16.02
C LEU A 82 6.08 21.04 -15.23
N ARG A 83 4.87 21.44 -15.67
CA ARG A 83 4.05 22.45 -14.98
C ARG A 83 3.60 22.00 -13.59
N ASP A 84 3.47 20.70 -13.36
CA ASP A 84 3.07 20.14 -12.07
C ASP A 84 4.28 20.15 -11.13
N LEU A 85 5.47 19.82 -11.63
CA LEU A 85 6.73 19.95 -10.86
C LEU A 85 6.95 21.40 -10.40
N ILE A 86 6.70 22.37 -11.28
CA ILE A 86 6.78 23.80 -10.94
C ILE A 86 5.70 24.16 -9.92
N ALA A 87 4.47 23.68 -10.09
CA ALA A 87 3.36 24.00 -9.19
C ALA A 87 3.56 23.45 -7.77
N SER A 88 4.24 22.31 -7.62
CA SER A 88 4.57 21.72 -6.32
C SER A 88 5.74 22.42 -5.61
N ASP A 89 6.57 23.18 -6.34
CA ASP A 89 7.64 24.04 -5.80
C ASP A 89 8.49 23.40 -4.69
N ARG A 90 8.90 22.13 -4.88
CA ARG A 90 9.67 21.36 -3.88
C ARG A 90 9.01 21.31 -2.49
N LYS A 91 7.68 21.37 -2.39
CA LYS A 91 6.95 21.25 -1.12
C LYS A 91 6.53 19.82 -0.80
N LEU A 92 6.66 18.89 -1.74
CA LEU A 92 6.14 17.54 -1.56
C LEU A 92 6.92 16.76 -0.52
N VAL A 93 6.21 16.16 0.43
CA VAL A 93 6.74 15.21 1.41
C VAL A 93 6.16 13.83 1.13
N LEU A 94 7.00 12.80 1.21
CA LEU A 94 6.59 11.42 0.97
C LEU A 94 6.12 10.78 2.28
N LEU A 95 5.07 9.97 2.20
CA LEU A 95 4.49 9.22 3.31
C LEU A 95 4.35 7.74 2.92
N GLY A 96 5.29 6.90 3.32
CA GLY A 96 5.32 5.46 3.07
C GLY A 96 5.25 5.10 1.59
N THR A 97 5.88 5.91 0.73
CA THR A 97 5.93 5.65 -0.71
C THR A 97 7.00 4.61 -1.06
N GLY A 98 6.74 3.78 -2.06
CA GLY A 98 7.63 2.71 -2.47
C GLY A 98 8.07 2.82 -3.93
N TRP A 99 9.15 2.11 -4.25
CA TRP A 99 9.59 1.86 -5.62
C TRP A 99 8.70 0.79 -6.28
N THR A 100 8.39 0.97 -7.56
CA THR A 100 7.43 0.11 -8.28
C THR A 100 7.88 -1.35 -8.42
N ASP A 101 9.18 -1.57 -8.66
CA ASP A 101 9.78 -2.90 -8.85
C ASP A 101 11.28 -2.85 -8.54
N TYR A 102 11.96 -3.99 -8.58
CA TYR A 102 13.42 -4.00 -8.64
C TYR A 102 13.89 -3.43 -9.97
N GLN A 103 14.60 -2.32 -9.90
CA GLN A 103 15.09 -1.55 -11.03
C GLN A 103 16.56 -1.16 -10.81
N SER A 104 17.23 -0.83 -11.91
CA SER A 104 18.53 -0.18 -11.87
C SER A 104 18.47 1.16 -11.13
N PRO A 105 19.62 1.76 -10.79
CA PRO A 105 19.64 3.07 -10.16
C PRO A 105 18.87 4.13 -10.98
N PRO A 106 18.28 5.14 -10.33
CA PRO A 106 17.41 6.10 -11.02
C PRO A 106 18.17 6.94 -12.04
N ASP A 107 17.58 7.12 -13.21
CA ASP A 107 18.17 7.90 -14.30
C ASP A 107 18.17 9.41 -14.00
N TRP A 108 18.87 10.18 -14.83
CA TRP A 108 18.98 11.62 -14.65
C TRP A 108 17.62 12.35 -14.69
N ARG A 109 16.63 11.82 -15.43
CA ARG A 109 15.29 12.41 -15.52
C ARG A 109 14.51 12.17 -14.23
N ALA A 110 14.60 10.98 -13.68
CA ALA A 110 14.04 10.64 -12.38
C ALA A 110 14.65 11.52 -11.28
N ARG A 111 15.99 11.62 -11.24
CA ARG A 111 16.71 12.50 -10.30
C ARG A 111 16.28 13.96 -10.42
N PHE A 112 16.25 14.51 -11.64
CA PHE A 112 15.80 15.89 -11.88
C PHE A 112 14.39 16.12 -11.34
N ALA A 113 13.48 15.20 -11.62
CA ALA A 113 12.10 15.41 -11.26
C ALA A 113 11.82 15.20 -9.78
N TYR A 114 12.49 14.23 -9.12
CA TYR A 114 12.50 14.16 -7.66
C TYR A 114 13.10 15.41 -7.04
N ASP A 115 14.09 16.04 -7.67
CA ASP A 115 14.63 17.31 -7.19
C ASP A 115 13.71 18.51 -7.30
N ARG A 116 12.86 18.55 -8.33
CA ARG A 116 11.85 19.61 -8.45
C ARG A 116 10.60 19.37 -7.61
N LEU A 117 10.31 18.11 -7.31
CA LEU A 117 9.09 17.72 -6.62
C LEU A 117 9.25 17.66 -5.11
N LEU A 118 10.29 16.96 -4.64
CA LEU A 118 10.48 16.63 -3.24
C LEU A 118 11.12 17.79 -2.47
N SER A 119 10.64 18.00 -1.26
CA SER A 119 11.29 18.89 -0.30
C SER A 119 12.74 18.50 -0.05
N ARG A 120 13.59 19.52 0.12
CA ARG A 120 14.98 19.33 0.56
C ARG A 120 15.13 19.42 2.08
N ARG A 121 14.11 19.95 2.76
CA ARG A 121 14.11 20.23 4.21
C ARG A 121 13.27 19.24 5.01
N ALA A 122 12.34 18.54 4.37
CA ALA A 122 11.49 17.55 5.04
C ALA A 122 12.22 16.20 5.16
N LEU A 123 11.78 15.40 6.12
CA LEU A 123 12.11 13.99 6.23
C LEU A 123 11.08 13.22 5.42
N HIS A 124 11.53 12.43 4.45
CA HIS A 124 10.66 11.63 3.60
C HIS A 124 10.47 10.24 4.17
N SER A 125 9.23 9.78 4.20
CA SER A 125 8.85 8.45 4.68
C SER A 125 8.68 7.51 3.47
N LEU A 126 9.43 6.42 3.49
CA LEU A 126 9.50 5.40 2.45
C LEU A 126 8.93 4.10 3.01
N ARG A 127 8.39 3.26 2.13
CA ARG A 127 7.72 2.02 2.51
C ARG A 127 8.68 0.91 2.93
N ASP A 128 9.86 0.86 2.33
CA ASP A 128 10.80 -0.23 2.51
C ASP A 128 12.24 0.24 2.30
N SER A 129 13.17 -0.56 2.79
CA SER A 129 14.61 -0.29 2.79
C SER A 129 15.19 -0.26 1.37
N TYR A 130 14.62 -1.03 0.43
CA TYR A 130 14.98 -0.91 -0.99
C TYR A 130 14.66 0.48 -1.53
N SER A 131 13.47 1.00 -1.26
CA SER A 131 13.03 2.33 -1.70
C SER A 131 13.86 3.44 -1.06
N VAL A 132 14.28 3.27 0.21
CA VAL A 132 15.24 4.17 0.87
C VAL A 132 16.55 4.21 0.11
N ARG A 133 17.18 3.06 -0.15
CA ARG A 133 18.46 2.99 -0.88
C ARG A 133 18.36 3.60 -2.29
N GLN A 134 17.29 3.31 -3.01
CA GLN A 134 17.06 3.87 -4.35
C GLN A 134 16.95 5.39 -4.30
N LEU A 135 16.19 5.95 -3.36
CA LEU A 135 16.02 7.41 -3.27
C LEU A 135 17.30 8.09 -2.75
N GLN A 136 18.07 7.46 -1.86
CA GLN A 136 19.40 7.93 -1.45
C GLN A 136 20.36 8.03 -2.63
N SER A 137 20.33 7.06 -3.55
CA SER A 137 21.15 7.09 -4.78
C SER A 137 20.80 8.26 -5.73
N CYS A 138 19.67 8.94 -5.52
CA CYS A 138 19.32 10.20 -6.19
C CYS A 138 19.91 11.45 -5.52
N GLY A 139 20.71 11.31 -4.46
CA GLY A 139 21.19 12.43 -3.64
C GLY A 139 20.15 12.94 -2.62
N ARG A 140 19.25 12.07 -2.15
CA ARG A 140 18.27 12.40 -1.09
C ARG A 140 18.67 11.72 0.21
N GLU A 141 19.26 12.48 1.12
CA GLU A 141 19.74 11.93 2.39
C GLU A 141 18.64 11.89 3.46
N ARG A 142 17.69 12.84 3.42
CA ARG A 142 16.59 12.96 4.41
C ARG A 142 15.44 12.01 4.10
N VAL A 143 15.72 10.71 4.13
CA VAL A 143 14.75 9.64 3.87
C VAL A 143 14.84 8.58 4.98
N VAL A 144 13.70 8.01 5.37
CA VAL A 144 13.64 6.94 6.37
C VAL A 144 12.65 5.87 5.95
N ASN A 145 12.87 4.64 6.39
CA ASN A 145 11.91 3.56 6.23
C ASN A 145 10.90 3.62 7.37
N THR A 146 9.65 3.93 7.06
CA THR A 146 8.56 3.91 8.06
C THR A 146 7.56 2.79 7.82
N GLY A 147 7.69 2.02 6.73
CA GLY A 147 6.61 1.16 6.27
C GLY A 147 5.51 1.91 5.53
N CYS A 148 4.57 1.14 4.97
CA CYS A 148 3.33 1.68 4.41
C CYS A 148 2.44 2.20 5.56
N PRO A 149 1.70 3.32 5.41
CA PRO A 149 0.82 3.82 6.47
C PRO A 149 -0.25 2.81 6.90
N THR A 150 -0.59 1.85 6.03
CA THR A 150 -1.51 0.76 6.36
C THR A 150 -0.97 -0.17 7.46
N LEU A 151 0.36 -0.24 7.64
CA LEU A 151 0.95 -1.01 8.73
C LEU A 151 0.87 -0.26 10.07
N TRP A 152 0.80 1.07 10.08
CA TRP A 152 0.91 1.85 11.32
C TRP A 152 -0.26 1.58 12.28
N GLN A 153 -1.42 1.21 11.73
CA GLN A 153 -2.61 0.79 12.48
C GLN A 153 -2.47 -0.61 13.12
N LEU A 154 -1.45 -1.38 12.74
CA LEU A 154 -1.23 -2.72 13.28
C LEU A 154 -0.51 -2.72 14.63
N GLY A 155 0.17 -1.62 14.99
CA GLY A 155 0.92 -1.51 16.24
C GLY A 155 0.04 -1.70 17.48
N ASP A 156 -1.22 -1.27 17.39
CA ASP A 156 -2.17 -1.31 18.50
C ASP A 156 -2.92 -2.64 18.63
N LEU A 157 -2.73 -3.59 17.70
CA LEU A 157 -3.50 -4.83 17.67
C LEU A 157 -3.11 -5.81 18.79
N GLY A 158 -1.94 -5.58 19.41
CA GLY A 158 -1.34 -6.52 20.34
C GLY A 158 -1.10 -7.90 19.69
N PRO A 159 -0.67 -8.89 20.47
CA PRO A 159 -0.58 -10.24 19.98
C PRO A 159 -1.99 -10.82 19.79
N THR A 160 -2.41 -10.99 18.55
CA THR A 160 -3.68 -11.67 18.24
C THR A 160 -3.55 -13.15 18.59
N HIS A 161 -4.43 -13.62 19.48
CA HIS A 161 -4.57 -15.05 19.77
C HIS A 161 -5.05 -15.77 18.50
N VAL A 162 -4.42 -16.91 18.20
CA VAL A 162 -4.86 -17.81 17.15
C VAL A 162 -6.10 -18.54 17.68
N SER A 163 -7.28 -18.18 17.20
CA SER A 163 -8.48 -19.02 17.35
C SER A 163 -8.35 -20.27 16.50
N ASP A 164 -9.22 -21.26 16.74
CA ASP A 164 -9.37 -22.40 15.83
C ASP A 164 -9.55 -21.94 14.39
N ARG A 165 -9.09 -22.78 13.45
CA ARG A 165 -9.17 -22.46 12.02
C ARG A 165 -10.63 -22.26 11.62
N PRO A 166 -11.00 -21.10 11.07
CA PRO A 166 -12.36 -20.90 10.59
C PRO A 166 -12.67 -21.81 9.40
N GLU A 167 -13.96 -22.09 9.18
CA GLU A 167 -14.40 -22.91 8.05
C GLU A 167 -14.29 -22.18 6.71
N THR A 168 -14.03 -20.88 6.74
CA THR A 168 -14.13 -19.96 5.59
C THR A 168 -12.83 -19.19 5.41
N VAL A 169 -12.36 -19.10 4.16
CA VAL A 169 -11.23 -18.27 3.75
C VAL A 169 -11.66 -17.30 2.66
N VAL A 170 -11.18 -16.06 2.72
CA VAL A 170 -11.24 -15.11 1.61
C VAL A 170 -9.87 -15.01 0.93
N THR A 171 -9.87 -15.13 -0.40
CA THR A 171 -8.68 -15.15 -1.24
C THR A 171 -8.73 -14.08 -2.33
N THR A 172 -7.58 -13.85 -2.97
CA THR A 172 -7.39 -12.90 -4.06
C THR A 172 -6.37 -13.44 -5.06
N VAL A 173 -6.60 -13.15 -6.34
CA VAL A 173 -5.63 -13.37 -7.44
C VAL A 173 -5.14 -12.02 -7.98
N THR A 174 -4.06 -12.05 -8.77
CA THR A 174 -3.44 -10.83 -9.30
C THR A 174 -3.33 -10.88 -10.82
N ASP A 175 -4.20 -10.13 -11.49
CA ASP A 175 -4.32 -10.03 -12.96
C ASP A 175 -3.08 -9.48 -13.68
N TYR A 176 -2.34 -8.55 -13.09
CA TYR A 176 -1.21 -7.89 -13.77
C TYR A 176 0.11 -8.68 -13.70
N ARG A 177 0.15 -9.80 -12.97
CA ARG A 177 1.31 -10.71 -12.86
C ARG A 177 0.85 -12.17 -12.78
N LYS A 178 -0.03 -12.62 -13.67
CA LYS A 178 -0.61 -13.98 -13.64
C LYS A 178 0.44 -15.08 -13.48
N ALA A 179 0.16 -16.11 -12.68
CA ALA A 179 0.92 -17.36 -12.62
C ALA A 179 -0.06 -18.54 -12.53
N PRO A 180 -0.76 -18.88 -13.63
CA PRO A 180 -1.94 -19.77 -13.58
C PRO A 180 -1.73 -21.10 -12.86
N GLY A 181 -0.58 -21.74 -13.04
CA GLY A 181 -0.25 -22.99 -12.34
C GLY A 181 -0.17 -22.83 -10.81
N HIS A 182 0.53 -21.80 -10.34
CA HIS A 182 0.66 -21.52 -8.91
C HIS A 182 -0.65 -21.00 -8.30
N ASP A 183 -1.34 -20.12 -9.02
CA ASP A 183 -2.60 -19.54 -8.57
C ASP A 183 -3.70 -20.63 -8.50
N ARG A 184 -3.71 -21.59 -9.43
CA ARG A 184 -4.59 -22.79 -9.36
C ARG A 184 -4.23 -23.70 -8.19
N ALA A 185 -2.95 -24.01 -8.01
CA ALA A 185 -2.50 -24.86 -6.91
C ALA A 185 -2.88 -24.27 -5.53
N MET A 186 -2.69 -22.96 -5.34
CA MET A 186 -3.14 -22.25 -4.13
C MET A 186 -4.64 -22.43 -3.92
N LEU A 187 -5.47 -22.17 -4.94
CA LEU A 187 -6.92 -22.23 -4.82
C LEU A 187 -7.43 -23.64 -4.51
N GLU A 188 -6.83 -24.69 -5.10
CA GLU A 188 -7.20 -26.07 -4.79
C GLU A 188 -6.80 -26.46 -3.35
N ILE A 189 -5.62 -26.05 -2.87
CA ILE A 189 -5.25 -26.23 -1.46
C ILE A 189 -6.26 -25.53 -0.54
N LEU A 190 -6.68 -24.31 -0.86
CA LEU A 190 -7.69 -23.63 -0.05
C LEU A 190 -9.03 -24.37 -0.04
N LYS A 191 -9.45 -24.95 -1.17
CA LYS A 191 -10.69 -25.75 -1.25
C LYS A 191 -10.63 -27.06 -0.47
N THR A 192 -9.46 -27.66 -0.31
CA THR A 192 -9.32 -28.89 0.52
C THR A 192 -9.26 -28.57 2.01
N ARG A 193 -8.75 -27.38 2.38
CA ARG A 193 -8.55 -26.98 3.78
C ARG A 193 -9.73 -26.21 4.40
N TYR A 194 -10.58 -25.58 3.58
CA TYR A 194 -11.71 -24.77 4.00
C TYR A 194 -13.02 -25.25 3.38
N LYS A 195 -14.14 -25.14 4.10
CA LYS A 195 -15.47 -25.49 3.58
C LYS A 195 -15.96 -24.48 2.55
N ARG A 196 -15.59 -23.21 2.70
CA ARG A 196 -15.98 -22.11 1.82
C ARG A 196 -14.77 -21.28 1.43
N VAL A 197 -14.62 -21.04 0.13
CA VAL A 197 -13.56 -20.19 -0.44
C VAL A 197 -14.20 -19.02 -1.15
N LEU A 198 -14.09 -17.84 -0.54
CA LEU A 198 -14.56 -16.59 -1.12
C LEU A 198 -13.43 -15.96 -1.93
N ILE A 199 -13.70 -15.43 -3.12
CA ILE A 199 -12.71 -14.72 -3.93
C ILE A 199 -13.09 -13.26 -4.10
N TRP A 200 -12.26 -12.36 -3.59
CA TRP A 200 -12.47 -10.93 -3.75
C TRP A 200 -11.84 -10.41 -5.04
N ILE A 201 -12.68 -9.80 -5.89
CA ILE A 201 -12.27 -9.16 -7.14
C ILE A 201 -11.74 -7.76 -6.80
N GLN A 202 -10.43 -7.64 -6.58
CA GLN A 202 -9.80 -6.38 -6.15
C GLN A 202 -9.42 -5.46 -7.32
N GLY A 203 -8.90 -6.05 -8.40
CA GLY A 203 -8.47 -5.36 -9.61
C GLY A 203 -9.45 -5.54 -10.77
N ALA A 204 -9.50 -4.58 -11.68
CA ALA A 204 -10.41 -4.60 -12.83
C ALA A 204 -10.25 -5.85 -13.73
N GLY A 205 -9.05 -6.43 -13.82
CA GLY A 205 -8.80 -7.67 -14.59
C GLY A 205 -8.95 -8.96 -13.79
N ASP A 206 -9.20 -8.91 -12.47
CA ASP A 206 -9.21 -10.11 -11.63
C ASP A 206 -10.36 -11.04 -12.00
N LEU A 207 -11.56 -10.51 -12.28
CA LEU A 207 -12.71 -11.35 -12.65
C LEU A 207 -12.44 -12.14 -13.93
N GLN A 208 -11.83 -11.51 -14.94
CA GLN A 208 -11.42 -12.20 -16.15
C GLN A 208 -10.39 -13.27 -15.82
N TYR A 209 -9.40 -12.95 -14.98
CA TYR A 209 -8.37 -13.91 -14.62
C TYR A 209 -8.92 -15.12 -13.85
N VAL A 210 -9.86 -14.91 -12.92
CA VAL A 210 -10.55 -15.99 -12.21
C VAL A 210 -11.29 -16.91 -13.17
N ARG A 211 -11.93 -16.36 -14.21
CA ARG A 211 -12.59 -17.16 -15.25
C ARG A 211 -11.58 -17.99 -16.06
N GLU A 212 -10.43 -17.41 -16.40
CA GLU A 212 -9.35 -18.13 -17.10
C GLU A 212 -8.74 -19.27 -16.26
N LEU A 213 -8.75 -19.15 -14.94
CA LEU A 213 -8.30 -20.20 -14.04
C LEU A 213 -9.25 -21.40 -14.00
N ASP A 214 -10.52 -21.24 -14.41
CA ASP A 214 -11.52 -22.30 -14.55
C ASP A 214 -11.62 -23.21 -13.31
N ILE A 215 -11.78 -22.60 -12.14
CA ILE A 215 -11.96 -23.30 -10.85
C ILE A 215 -13.40 -23.13 -10.37
N SER A 216 -14.07 -24.24 -10.15
CA SER A 216 -15.42 -24.29 -9.58
C SER A 216 -15.41 -24.19 -8.05
N GLY A 217 -16.56 -23.81 -7.47
CA GLY A 217 -16.75 -23.77 -6.01
C GLY A 217 -16.17 -22.53 -5.31
N LEU A 218 -15.84 -21.48 -6.07
CA LEU A 218 -15.45 -20.18 -5.53
C LEU A 218 -16.67 -19.26 -5.39
N GLU A 219 -16.83 -18.64 -4.22
CA GLU A 219 -17.88 -17.67 -3.97
C GLU A 219 -17.37 -16.25 -4.24
N MET A 220 -17.95 -15.54 -5.21
CA MET A 220 -17.47 -14.19 -5.56
C MET A 220 -17.86 -13.16 -4.50
N VAL A 221 -16.88 -12.36 -4.06
CA VAL A 221 -17.11 -11.14 -3.27
C VAL A 221 -17.11 -9.94 -4.21
N ASN A 222 -18.12 -9.09 -4.09
CA ASN A 222 -18.29 -7.91 -4.93
C ASN A 222 -17.03 -7.02 -4.95
N PRO A 223 -16.74 -6.36 -6.08
CA PRO A 223 -15.56 -5.52 -6.25
C PRO A 223 -15.74 -4.15 -5.58
N SER A 224 -15.92 -4.15 -4.26
CA SER A 224 -15.90 -2.95 -3.43
C SER A 224 -15.17 -3.20 -2.11
N LEU A 225 -14.53 -2.17 -1.56
CA LEU A 225 -13.87 -2.26 -0.27
C LEU A 225 -14.88 -2.57 0.85
N GLY A 226 -16.09 -2.02 0.79
CA GLY A 226 -17.16 -2.31 1.75
C GLY A 226 -17.59 -3.78 1.76
N ALA A 227 -17.68 -4.43 0.59
CA ALA A 227 -18.01 -5.85 0.52
C ALA A 227 -16.90 -6.71 1.16
N PHE A 228 -15.64 -6.37 0.91
CA PHE A 228 -14.51 -7.05 1.53
C PHE A 228 -14.46 -6.83 3.05
N ASP A 229 -14.67 -5.59 3.51
CA ASP A 229 -14.74 -5.27 4.94
C ASP A 229 -15.88 -6.02 5.65
N ASN A 230 -17.02 -6.21 4.99
CA ASN A 230 -18.14 -7.00 5.53
C ASN A 230 -17.74 -8.47 5.69
N VAL A 231 -17.04 -9.06 4.71
CA VAL A 231 -16.50 -10.43 4.81
C VAL A 231 -15.50 -10.52 5.96
N LEU A 232 -14.56 -9.57 6.05
CA LEU A 232 -13.58 -9.53 7.13
C LEU A 232 -14.20 -9.22 8.50
N SER A 233 -15.41 -8.68 8.57
CA SER A 233 -16.11 -8.39 9.84
C SER A 233 -17.11 -9.49 10.22
N ALA A 234 -17.22 -10.55 9.42
CA ALA A 234 -18.16 -11.64 9.65
C ALA A 234 -17.91 -12.41 10.96
N ASN A 235 -18.98 -13.01 11.48
CA ASN A 235 -18.95 -14.00 12.54
C ASN A 235 -19.78 -15.23 12.06
N PRO A 236 -19.22 -16.44 11.99
CA PRO A 236 -17.88 -16.86 12.41
C PRO A 236 -16.74 -16.15 11.67
N PRO A 237 -15.51 -16.12 12.25
CA PRO A 237 -14.35 -15.47 11.65
C PRO A 237 -14.00 -16.03 10.26
N VAL A 238 -13.19 -15.29 9.51
CA VAL A 238 -12.64 -15.73 8.22
C VAL A 238 -11.12 -15.55 8.23
N ASP A 239 -10.41 -16.46 7.55
CA ASP A 239 -9.00 -16.26 7.24
C ASP A 239 -8.83 -15.48 5.93
N PHE A 240 -7.67 -14.88 5.74
CA PHE A 240 -7.24 -14.37 4.44
C PHE A 240 -6.02 -15.15 3.93
N VAL A 241 -6.07 -15.62 2.68
CA VAL A 241 -4.90 -16.16 1.99
C VAL A 241 -4.92 -15.73 0.53
N GLY A 242 -3.97 -14.96 0.04
CA GLY A 242 -4.02 -14.53 -1.36
C GLY A 242 -2.87 -13.63 -1.82
N THR A 243 -2.92 -13.24 -3.09
CA THR A 243 -1.80 -12.58 -3.78
C THR A 243 -1.81 -11.05 -3.70
N ARG A 244 -2.90 -10.45 -3.19
CA ARG A 244 -3.01 -8.99 -3.04
C ARG A 244 -2.52 -8.55 -1.66
N LEU A 245 -1.32 -7.97 -1.63
CA LEU A 245 -0.67 -7.45 -0.40
C LEU A 245 -1.59 -6.63 0.52
N HIS A 246 -2.29 -5.64 -0.03
CA HIS A 246 -3.11 -4.73 0.79
C HIS A 246 -4.43 -5.34 1.26
N ALA A 247 -4.94 -6.37 0.58
CA ALA A 247 -6.06 -7.16 1.10
C ALA A 247 -5.63 -7.92 2.36
N GLY A 248 -4.44 -8.51 2.35
CA GLY A 248 -3.88 -9.18 3.53
C GLY A 248 -3.61 -8.22 4.68
N ILE A 249 -3.04 -7.04 4.41
CA ILE A 249 -2.86 -6.02 5.46
C ILE A 249 -4.20 -5.58 6.04
N ARG A 250 -5.24 -5.39 5.21
CA ARG A 250 -6.59 -5.04 5.70
C ARG A 250 -7.21 -6.17 6.52
N ALA A 251 -6.98 -7.43 6.18
CA ALA A 251 -7.38 -8.57 7.00
C ALA A 251 -6.70 -8.53 8.38
N LEU A 252 -5.40 -8.24 8.44
CA LEU A 252 -4.68 -8.03 9.71
C LEU A 252 -5.27 -6.86 10.52
N GLN A 253 -5.57 -5.72 9.87
CA GLN A 253 -6.23 -4.57 10.52
C GLN A 253 -7.60 -4.94 11.14
N LYS A 254 -8.29 -5.92 10.55
CA LYS A 254 -9.56 -6.48 11.05
C LYS A 254 -9.35 -7.65 12.02
N LYS A 255 -8.13 -7.83 12.55
CA LYS A 255 -7.74 -8.90 13.48
C LYS A 255 -8.00 -10.30 12.93
N ARG A 256 -7.89 -10.48 11.60
CA ARG A 256 -7.96 -11.78 10.94
C ARG A 256 -6.58 -12.33 10.68
N ARG A 257 -6.47 -13.66 10.71
CA ARG A 257 -5.26 -14.34 10.27
C ARG A 257 -5.11 -14.13 8.77
N ALA A 258 -3.94 -13.72 8.33
CA ALA A 258 -3.69 -13.38 6.94
C ALA A 258 -2.34 -13.91 6.47
N LEU A 259 -2.33 -14.58 5.32
CA LEU A 259 -1.12 -15.00 4.62
C LEU A 259 -1.10 -14.40 3.23
N ILE A 260 -0.03 -13.68 2.91
CA ILE A 260 0.12 -13.01 1.62
C ILE A 260 1.08 -13.83 0.73
N LEU A 261 0.66 -14.13 -0.48
CA LEU A 261 1.51 -14.75 -1.49
C LEU A 261 2.16 -13.66 -2.34
N SER A 262 3.49 -13.56 -2.26
CA SER A 262 4.29 -12.53 -2.92
C SER A 262 4.28 -12.66 -4.45
N VAL A 263 3.93 -11.57 -5.13
CA VAL A 263 3.97 -11.45 -6.60
C VAL A 263 5.01 -10.44 -7.09
N ASP A 264 5.53 -9.60 -6.18
CA ASP A 264 6.45 -8.51 -6.48
C ASP A 264 7.36 -8.19 -5.30
N ASN A 265 8.26 -7.21 -5.49
CA ASN A 265 9.17 -6.77 -4.44
C ASN A 265 8.46 -6.20 -3.21
N ARG A 266 7.26 -5.62 -3.35
CA ARG A 266 6.59 -4.91 -2.25
C ARG A 266 6.31 -5.86 -1.08
N ALA A 267 5.74 -7.03 -1.39
CA ALA A 267 5.42 -8.01 -0.37
C ALA A 267 6.70 -8.57 0.27
N ARG A 268 7.73 -8.89 -0.54
CA ARG A 268 9.03 -9.40 -0.03
C ARG A 268 9.73 -8.41 0.88
N GLU A 269 9.80 -7.15 0.46
CA GLU A 269 10.48 -6.10 1.19
C GLU A 269 9.74 -5.78 2.50
N MET A 270 8.41 -5.74 2.49
CA MET A 270 7.63 -5.55 3.71
C MET A 270 7.68 -6.76 4.65
N ALA A 271 7.79 -7.98 4.13
CA ALA A 271 8.04 -9.17 4.93
C ALA A 271 9.40 -9.08 5.64
N ARG A 272 10.46 -8.76 4.88
CA ARG A 272 11.81 -8.64 5.43
C ARG A 272 11.94 -7.54 6.47
N ASP A 273 11.34 -6.38 6.19
CA ASP A 273 11.54 -5.18 7.00
C ASP A 273 10.60 -5.12 8.22
N PHE A 274 9.40 -5.71 8.16
CA PHE A 274 8.36 -5.59 9.20
C PHE A 274 7.80 -6.91 9.71
N ASP A 275 8.34 -8.05 9.27
CA ASP A 275 7.88 -9.39 9.68
C ASP A 275 6.42 -9.68 9.28
N LEU A 276 6.00 -9.14 8.13
CA LEU A 276 4.68 -9.39 7.55
C LEU A 276 4.56 -10.87 7.11
N PRO A 277 3.45 -11.57 7.39
CA PRO A 277 3.26 -12.98 7.01
C PRO A 277 3.13 -13.12 5.49
N VAL A 278 4.26 -13.36 4.83
CA VAL A 278 4.38 -13.46 3.38
C VAL A 278 5.17 -14.72 3.02
N ILE A 279 4.70 -15.44 2.00
CA ILE A 279 5.43 -16.54 1.35
C ILE A 279 5.58 -16.26 -0.15
N GLU A 280 6.50 -16.95 -0.82
CA GLU A 280 6.61 -16.87 -2.28
C GLU A 280 5.44 -17.61 -2.95
N ARG A 281 4.85 -17.00 -3.99
CA ARG A 281 3.63 -17.51 -4.64
C ARG A 281 3.71 -18.94 -5.20
N GLY A 282 4.91 -19.49 -5.43
CA GLY A 282 5.09 -20.87 -5.91
C GLY A 282 5.36 -21.90 -4.82
N ASN A 283 5.49 -21.50 -3.56
CA ASN A 283 5.91 -22.40 -2.48
C ASN A 283 4.68 -23.02 -1.78
N MET A 284 4.14 -24.09 -2.37
CA MET A 284 2.95 -24.77 -1.85
C MET A 284 3.22 -25.49 -0.52
N ASP A 285 4.43 -26.03 -0.33
CA ASP A 285 4.82 -26.65 0.94
C ASP A 285 4.77 -25.63 2.09
N ALA A 286 5.31 -24.42 1.86
CA ALA A 286 5.23 -23.34 2.84
C ALA A 286 3.79 -22.87 3.08
N LEU A 287 2.94 -22.88 2.04
CA LEU A 287 1.51 -22.59 2.19
C LEU A 287 0.86 -23.61 3.13
N GLU A 288 1.01 -24.91 2.86
CA GLU A 288 0.41 -25.95 3.69
C GLU A 288 0.92 -25.91 5.14
N GLN A 289 2.24 -25.77 5.32
CA GLN A 289 2.84 -25.63 6.65
C GLN A 289 2.26 -24.43 7.43
N HIS A 290 2.03 -23.31 6.76
CA HIS A 290 1.44 -22.13 7.39
C HIS A 290 -0.04 -22.33 7.73
N LEU A 291 -0.79 -23.04 6.89
CA LEU A 291 -2.20 -23.37 7.15
C LEU A 291 -2.37 -24.34 8.31
N ASP A 292 -1.38 -25.22 8.52
CA ASP A 292 -1.33 -26.15 9.65
C ASP A 292 -0.90 -25.47 10.95
N ASN A 293 0.02 -24.50 10.85
CA ASN A 293 0.51 -23.77 12.01
C ASN A 293 0.66 -22.28 11.71
N TRP A 294 -0.34 -21.50 12.14
CA TRP A 294 -0.30 -20.05 12.02
C TRP A 294 0.62 -19.46 13.09
N PRO A 295 1.73 -18.79 12.69
CA PRO A 295 2.60 -18.15 13.66
C PRO A 295 1.88 -17.00 14.35
N ARG A 296 2.28 -16.72 15.59
CA ARG A 296 1.85 -15.51 16.31
C ARG A 296 2.29 -14.28 15.52
N LEU A 297 1.34 -13.38 15.28
CA LEU A 297 1.62 -12.12 14.59
C LEU A 297 2.49 -11.21 15.47
N ALA A 298 3.64 -10.81 14.94
CA ALA A 298 4.57 -9.88 15.60
C ALA A 298 5.15 -8.89 14.58
N ILE A 299 4.34 -7.91 14.16
CA ILE A 299 4.78 -6.89 13.20
C ILE A 299 5.81 -5.97 13.86
N LYS A 300 6.98 -5.83 13.23
CA LYS A 300 8.07 -4.96 13.69
C LYS A 300 7.92 -3.56 13.13
N LEU A 301 7.13 -2.70 13.76
CA LEU A 301 6.97 -1.32 13.30
C LEU A 301 8.18 -0.44 13.66
N PRO A 302 8.64 0.43 12.73
CA PRO A 302 9.74 1.37 12.97
C PRO A 302 9.21 2.62 13.71
N GLU A 303 8.83 2.45 14.98
CA GLU A 303 8.16 3.50 15.77
C GLU A 303 8.98 4.80 15.88
N LYS A 304 10.30 4.69 16.01
CA LYS A 304 11.19 5.85 16.11
C LYS A 304 11.19 6.68 14.81
N GLU A 305 11.25 6.01 13.67
CA GLU A 305 11.24 6.62 12.35
C GLU A 305 9.86 7.24 12.04
N ILE A 306 8.78 6.55 12.42
CA ILE A 306 7.41 7.08 12.31
C ILE A 306 7.26 8.34 13.18
N ALA A 307 7.70 8.29 14.43
CA ALA A 307 7.65 9.44 15.34
C ALA A 307 8.49 10.62 14.84
N ALA A 308 9.71 10.35 14.32
CA ALA A 308 10.56 11.37 13.72
C ALA A 308 9.91 12.03 12.49
N TRP A 309 9.27 11.22 11.63
CA TRP A 309 8.54 11.74 10.48
C TRP A 309 7.33 12.58 10.89
N ARG A 310 6.52 12.14 11.86
CA ARG A 310 5.38 12.91 12.38
C ARG A 310 5.83 14.22 13.06
N GLY A 311 6.86 14.14 13.90
CA GLY A 311 7.35 15.24 14.72
C GLY A 311 7.85 16.45 13.92
N GLN A 312 8.22 16.27 12.65
CA GLN A 312 8.64 17.39 11.79
C GLN A 312 7.51 18.40 11.51
N PHE A 313 6.25 18.04 11.75
CA PHE A 313 5.08 18.89 11.49
C PHE A 313 4.54 19.60 12.74
N ALA A 314 4.98 19.20 13.95
CA ALA A 314 4.44 19.71 15.22
C ALA A 314 4.69 21.20 15.48
N ARG A 315 5.69 21.82 14.81
CA ARG A 315 5.97 23.25 14.93
C ARG A 315 5.12 24.13 14.00
N THR A 316 4.51 23.55 12.96
CA THR A 316 3.76 24.31 11.96
C THR A 316 2.34 24.65 12.40
N SER A 317 1.80 23.91 13.38
CA SER A 317 0.47 24.10 13.96
C SER A 317 0.33 25.30 14.90
N GLN A 318 1.43 25.91 15.36
CA GLN A 318 1.41 27.06 16.29
C GLN A 318 1.56 28.43 15.61
N GLY A 319 1.86 28.49 14.32
CA GLY A 319 2.17 29.75 13.61
C GLY A 319 1.02 30.36 12.81
N ALA A 320 -0.23 29.92 13.02
CA ALA A 320 -1.41 30.42 12.30
C ALA A 320 -2.35 31.29 13.17
N THR A 321 -1.94 31.61 14.39
CA THR A 321 -2.62 32.51 15.32
C THR A 321 -1.71 33.67 15.69
N GLU A 322 -1.28 34.46 14.70
CA GLU A 322 -0.85 35.86 14.88
C GLU A 322 -1.28 36.66 13.64
#